data_AF-A0AA91I4E4-F1
#
_entry.id   AF-A0AA91I4E4-F1
#
_cell.length_a   1.000
_cell.length_b   1.000
_cell.length_c   1.000
_cell.angle_alpha   90.00
_cell.angle_beta   90.00
_cell.angle_gamma   90.00
#
_symmetry.space_group_name_H-M   'P 1'
#
loop_
_entity.id
_entity.type
_entity.pdbx_description
1 polymer ?
#
loop_
_entity_poly.entity_id
_entity_poly.type
_entity_poly.pdbx_seq_one_letter_code
_entity_poly.pdbx_strand_id
1 'polypeptide(L)'
;MARYTGAVRFGDGELRYFVFDGTTDTARRRLYISDSEAFSAWDTIIENDKSCVACDDQEVEVMPYFCHGDQRIAFTSMASKDRTRLTGITSVNTLFVSDN
;
A
#
# COMPACT_ATOMS: atom_id res chain seq x y z
N MET A 1 -11.56 15.03 2.82
CA MET A 1 -10.47 14.04 2.82
C MET A 1 -10.61 13.19 1.58
N ALA A 2 -9.56 13.10 0.77
CA ALA A 2 -9.58 12.30 -0.45
C ALA A 2 -9.23 10.85 -0.08
N ARG A 3 -10.21 9.94 -0.20
CA ARG A 3 -10.09 8.54 0.17
C ARG A 3 -9.96 7.73 -1.11
N TYR A 4 -8.87 6.97 -1.21
CA TYR A 4 -8.58 6.19 -2.39
C TYR A 4 -8.28 4.76 -1.99
N THR A 5 -8.65 3.81 -2.85
CA THR A 5 -8.20 2.42 -2.70
C THR A 5 -7.05 2.21 -3.67
N GLY A 6 -5.89 1.90 -3.10
CA GLY A 6 -4.72 1.51 -3.83
C GLY A 6 -4.62 -0.01 -3.96
N ALA A 7 -3.74 -0.45 -4.85
CA ALA A 7 -3.39 -1.85 -5.00
C ALA A 7 -1.88 -2.01 -5.07
N VAL A 8 -1.38 -3.10 -4.53
CA VAL A 8 -0.01 -3.56 -4.75
C VAL A 8 -0.03 -4.78 -5.66
N ARG A 9 0.90 -4.82 -6.61
CA ARG A 9 1.12 -5.97 -7.49
C ARG A 9 2.38 -6.69 -7.06
N PHE A 10 2.23 -7.96 -6.73
CA PHE A 10 3.33 -8.87 -6.44
C PHE A 10 3.94 -9.41 -7.73
N GLY A 11 5.17 -9.94 -7.66
CA GLY A 11 5.91 -10.44 -8.83
C GLY A 11 5.23 -11.60 -9.57
N ASP A 12 4.29 -12.30 -8.95
CA ASP A 12 3.46 -13.33 -9.57
C ASP A 12 2.15 -12.79 -10.20
N GLY A 13 1.95 -11.48 -10.17
CA GLY A 13 0.75 -10.81 -10.67
C GLY A 13 -0.41 -10.76 -9.68
N GLU A 14 -0.25 -11.30 -8.46
CA GLU A 14 -1.27 -11.20 -7.42
C GLU A 14 -1.47 -9.73 -7.02
N LEU A 15 -2.73 -9.31 -6.94
CA LEU A 15 -3.10 -7.99 -6.47
C LEU A 15 -3.59 -8.06 -5.03
N ARG A 16 -3.08 -7.16 -4.19
CA ARG A 16 -3.64 -6.90 -2.87
C ARG A 16 -4.01 -5.43 -2.76
N TYR A 17 -5.05 -5.13 -2.02
CA TYR A 17 -5.61 -3.79 -1.93
C TYR A 17 -5.20 -3.11 -0.63
N PHE A 18 -5.11 -1.80 -0.63
CA PHE A 18 -4.84 -1.03 0.57
C PHE A 18 -5.58 0.30 0.54
N VAL A 19 -5.67 0.91 1.70
CA VAL A 19 -6.28 2.24 1.82
C VAL A 19 -5.21 3.30 1.58
N PHE A 20 -5.42 4.18 0.62
CA PHE A 20 -4.56 5.32 0.35
C PHE A 20 -5.23 6.61 0.81
N ASP A 21 -4.57 7.33 1.71
CA ASP A 21 -5.00 8.65 2.15
C ASP A 21 -4.39 9.69 1.22
N GLY A 22 -5.19 10.19 0.27
CA GLY A 22 -4.75 11.23 -0.66
C GLY A 22 -4.58 12.61 -0.02
N THR A 23 -4.95 12.78 1.26
CA THR A 23 -4.72 14.03 2.01
C THR A 23 -3.28 14.08 2.54
N THR A 24 -2.76 12.93 2.98
CA THR A 24 -1.41 12.78 3.53
C THR A 24 -0.45 12.06 2.58
N ASP A 25 -0.93 11.72 1.39
CA ASP A 25 -0.21 10.97 0.35
C ASP A 25 0.45 9.70 0.92
N THR A 26 -0.31 8.96 1.73
CA THR A 26 0.21 7.83 2.51
C THR A 26 -0.68 6.60 2.34
N ALA A 27 -0.06 5.48 1.99
CA ALA A 27 -0.66 4.15 2.00
C ALA A 27 -0.74 3.62 3.43
N ARG A 28 -1.92 3.15 3.84
CA ARG A 28 -2.05 2.34 5.04
C ARG A 28 -1.31 1.03 4.81
N ARG A 29 -0.58 0.60 5.84
CA ARG A 29 0.25 -0.60 5.73
C ARG A 29 -0.55 -1.88 5.53
N ARG A 30 -1.78 -1.97 6.02
CA ARG A 30 -2.58 -3.20 5.92
C ARG A 30 -3.00 -3.45 4.47
N LEU A 31 -2.76 -4.66 4.00
CA LEU A 31 -3.22 -5.16 2.71
C LEU A 31 -4.48 -6.01 2.89
N TYR A 32 -5.33 -6.01 1.89
CA TYR A 32 -6.61 -6.71 1.82
C TYR A 32 -6.68 -7.56 0.56
N ILE A 33 -7.51 -8.59 0.58
CA ILE A 33 -7.64 -9.51 -0.56
C ILE A 33 -8.56 -8.89 -1.62
N SER A 34 -9.54 -8.08 -1.20
CA SER A 34 -10.50 -7.44 -2.10
C SER A 34 -10.55 -5.93 -1.93
N ASP A 35 -10.92 -5.21 -2.99
CA ASP A 35 -11.14 -3.76 -2.99
C ASP A 35 -12.22 -3.35 -1.99
N SER A 36 -13.28 -4.17 -1.87
CA SER A 36 -14.42 -3.91 -0.99
C SER A 36 -14.04 -4.02 0.48
N GLU A 37 -13.09 -4.90 0.82
CA GLU A 37 -12.52 -5.01 2.17
C GLU A 37 -11.67 -3.78 2.51
N ALA A 38 -10.81 -3.34 1.58
CA ALA A 38 -10.02 -2.13 1.76
C ALA A 38 -10.91 -0.90 1.92
N PHE A 39 -11.96 -0.78 1.10
CA PHE A 39 -12.93 0.32 1.18
C PHE A 39 -13.66 0.33 2.54
N SER A 40 -14.13 -0.82 2.99
CA SER A 40 -14.83 -0.97 4.28
C SER A 40 -13.90 -0.70 5.47
N ALA A 41 -12.61 -1.00 5.34
CA ALA A 41 -11.62 -0.79 6.38
C ALA A 41 -11.15 0.67 6.52
N TRP A 42 -11.67 1.60 5.70
CA TRP A 42 -11.35 3.02 5.83
C TRP A 42 -11.68 3.55 7.23
N ASP A 43 -12.89 3.25 7.73
CA ASP A 43 -13.38 3.73 9.03
C ASP A 43 -12.83 2.92 10.22
N THR A 44 -12.16 1.80 9.94
CA THR A 44 -11.44 1.04 10.96
C THR A 44 -10.16 1.78 11.35
N ILE A 45 -10.06 2.13 12.63
CA ILE A 45 -8.81 2.62 13.23
C ILE A 45 -7.84 1.44 13.27
N ILE A 46 -6.85 1.45 12.39
CA ILE A 46 -5.81 0.40 12.39
C ILE A 46 -4.70 0.86 13.33
N GLU A 47 -4.53 0.14 14.44
CA GLU A 47 -3.42 0.34 15.36
C GLU A 47 -2.08 0.21 14.62
N ASN A 48 -1.19 1.15 14.94
CA ASN A 48 0.09 1.31 14.29
C ASN A 48 1.05 0.24 14.82
N ASP A 49 0.86 -0.99 14.34
CA ASP A 49 1.61 -2.14 14.82
C ASP A 49 3.07 -2.01 14.39
N LYS A 50 3.98 -1.73 15.32
CA LYS A 50 5.42 -1.55 15.06
C LYS A 50 6.11 -2.91 14.89
N SER A 51 5.70 -3.73 13.94
CA SER A 51 6.41 -4.98 13.67
C SER A 51 7.63 -4.73 12.80
N CYS A 52 8.77 -5.20 13.32
CA CYS A 52 10.09 -5.29 12.73
C CYS A 52 10.14 -6.16 11.46
N VAL A 53 11.16 -5.87 10.64
CA VAL A 53 11.54 -6.44 9.32
C VAL A 53 11.21 -7.92 9.21
N ALA A 54 10.42 -8.30 8.20
CA ALA A 54 9.97 -9.67 8.01
C ALA A 54 10.83 -10.36 6.95
N CYS A 55 11.17 -11.63 7.16
CA CYS A 55 12.01 -12.41 6.23
C CYS A 55 11.31 -12.75 4.90
N ASP A 56 10.00 -12.49 4.79
CA ASP A 56 9.16 -12.77 3.62
C ASP A 56 8.76 -11.50 2.85
N ASP A 57 9.45 -10.39 3.10
CA ASP A 57 9.25 -9.14 2.37
C ASP A 57 9.62 -9.34 0.89
N GLN A 58 8.65 -9.07 0.01
CA GLN A 58 8.80 -9.10 -1.44
C GLN A 58 8.67 -7.70 -2.01
N GLU A 59 9.41 -7.43 -3.08
CA GLU A 59 9.22 -6.20 -3.84
C GLU A 59 7.85 -6.22 -4.52
N VAL A 60 7.11 -5.13 -4.37
CA VAL A 60 5.78 -4.92 -4.92
C VAL A 60 5.67 -3.58 -5.59
N GLU A 61 4.93 -3.52 -6.69
CA GLU A 61 4.59 -2.27 -7.36
C GLU A 61 3.33 -1.69 -6.73
N VAL A 62 3.39 -0.43 -6.34
CA VAL A 62 2.32 0.28 -5.63
C VAL A 62 1.55 1.18 -6.58
N MET A 63 0.24 0.99 -6.65
CA MET A 63 -0.72 1.73 -7.47
C MET A 63 -1.75 2.43 -6.55
N PRO A 64 -1.53 3.69 -6.15
CA PRO A 64 -2.35 4.37 -5.12
C PRO A 64 -3.80 4.64 -5.54
N TYR A 65 -4.05 4.70 -6.85
CA TYR A 65 -5.32 5.14 -7.44
C TYR A 65 -6.07 4.01 -8.17
N PHE A 66 -5.81 2.75 -7.81
CA PHE A 66 -6.31 1.57 -8.52
C PHE A 66 -7.83 1.55 -8.71
N CYS A 67 -8.62 1.81 -7.67
CA CYS A 67 -10.09 1.83 -7.79
C CYS A 67 -10.66 3.06 -8.50
N HIS A 68 -9.82 4.01 -8.89
CA HIS A 68 -10.21 5.17 -9.72
C HIS A 68 -10.00 4.89 -11.22
N GLY A 69 -9.72 3.64 -11.58
CA GLY A 69 -9.38 3.25 -12.95
C GLY A 69 -7.94 3.60 -13.33
N ASP A 70 -7.13 4.09 -12.39
CA ASP A 70 -5.73 4.41 -12.62
C ASP A 70 -4.82 3.33 -12.04
N GLN A 71 -4.26 2.51 -12.93
CA GLN A 71 -3.33 1.43 -12.60
C GLN A 71 -1.86 1.86 -12.74
N ARG A 72 -1.59 3.17 -12.75
CA ARG A 72 -0.22 3.66 -12.80
C ARG A 72 0.54 3.27 -11.55
N ILE A 73 1.70 2.67 -11.78
CA ILE A 73 2.68 2.38 -10.74
C ILE A 73 3.26 3.72 -10.30
N ALA A 74 3.01 4.10 -9.04
CA ALA A 74 3.60 5.30 -8.48
C ALA A 74 5.03 5.02 -8.00
N PHE A 75 5.24 3.85 -7.38
CA PHE A 75 6.53 3.45 -6.85
C PHE A 75 6.62 1.96 -6.54
N THR A 76 7.84 1.46 -6.30
CA THR A 76 8.07 0.12 -5.75
C THR A 76 8.28 0.18 -4.24
N SER A 77 7.79 -0.83 -3.53
CA SER A 77 7.93 -0.96 -2.09
C SER A 77 8.12 -2.42 -1.70
N MET A 78 8.21 -2.69 -0.40
CA MET A 78 8.27 -4.03 0.16
C MET A 78 6.93 -4.38 0.82
N ALA A 79 6.45 -5.59 0.60
CA ALA A 79 5.28 -6.13 1.26
C ALA A 79 5.42 -7.61 1.57
N SER A 80 4.80 -8.02 2.67
CA SER A 80 4.66 -9.40 3.10
C SER A 80 3.26 -9.92 2.72
N LYS A 81 3.22 -11.02 1.96
CA LYS A 81 1.98 -11.72 1.61
C LYS A 81 1.34 -12.37 2.83
N ASP A 82 2.14 -13.11 3.60
CA ASP A 82 1.68 -13.85 4.79
C ASP A 82 1.08 -12.93 5.84
N ARG A 83 1.68 -11.76 6.06
CA ARG A 83 1.19 -10.79 7.04
C ARG A 83 0.18 -9.80 6.46
N THR A 84 -0.06 -9.86 5.15
CA THR A 84 -0.94 -8.94 4.42
C THR A 84 -0.59 -7.49 4.74
N ARG A 85 0.68 -7.09 4.51
CA ARG A 85 1.14 -5.76 4.93
C ARG A 85 2.28 -5.19 4.08
N LEU A 86 2.26 -3.88 3.83
CA LEU A 86 3.40 -3.08 3.38
C LEU A 86 4.41 -2.90 4.52
N THR A 87 5.64 -3.30 4.27
CA THR A 87 6.79 -3.22 5.18
C THR A 87 7.81 -2.16 4.73
N GLY A 88 7.79 -1.81 3.44
CA GLY A 88 8.63 -0.78 2.86
C GLY A 88 8.03 0.63 2.92
N ILE A 89 8.48 1.47 1.98
CA ILE A 89 7.98 2.83 1.79
C ILE A 89 6.47 2.82 1.58
N THR A 90 5.76 3.74 2.22
CA THR A 90 4.29 3.83 2.13
C THR A 90 3.80 5.17 1.60
N SER A 91 4.69 6.15 1.41
CA SER A 91 4.32 7.47 0.91
C SER A 91 5.09 7.76 -0.37
N VAL A 92 4.39 8.31 -1.38
CA VAL A 92 5.01 8.65 -2.67
C VAL A 92 6.08 9.72 -2.48
N ASN A 93 5.89 10.60 -1.49
CA ASN A 93 6.84 11.67 -1.17
C ASN A 93 8.18 11.17 -0.59
N THR A 94 8.27 9.92 -0.14
CA THR A 94 9.51 9.38 0.45
C THR A 94 10.57 9.07 -0.63
N LEU A 95 10.18 8.98 -1.90
CA LEU A 95 11.11 8.69 -3.01
C LEU A 95 11.79 9.94 -3.59
N PHE A 96 11.40 11.13 -3.14
CA PHE A 96 12.02 12.39 -3.58
C PHE A 96 13.18 12.86 -2.69
N VAL A 97 13.73 11.99 -1.84
CA VAL A 97 14.91 12.33 -1.04
C VAL A 97 16.08 11.45 -1.44
N SER A 98 16.89 11.95 -2.39
CA SER A 98 18.37 11.99 -2.38
C SER A 98 18.94 11.87 -3.80
N ASP A 99 19.17 13.02 -4.46
CA ASP A 99 20.41 13.24 -5.23
C ASP A 99 20.61 14.76 -5.40
N ASN A 100 21.51 15.34 -4.62
CA ASN A 100 22.14 16.63 -4.89
C ASN A 100 23.57 16.61 -4.38
#